data_AF-A0A9X3PS52-F1
#
_entry.id   AF-A0A9X3PS52-F1
#
_cell.length_a   1.000
_cell.length_b   1.000
_cell.length_c   1.000
_cell.angle_alpha   90.00
_cell.angle_beta   90.00
_cell.angle_gamma   90.00
#
_symmetry.space_group_name_H-M   'P 1'
#
loop_
_entity.id
_entity.type
_entity.pdbx_description
1 polymer ?
#
loop_
_entity_poly.entity_id
_entity_poly.type
_entity_poly.pdbx_seq_one_letter_code
_entity_poly.pdbx_strand_id
1 'polypeptide(L)'
;MSTGQSVPHQHFVMALQREPIACGTPGCSGPVETTDRSRLQDRVKTFEVTCQRCGWQERLSGHEQVTPPWDEAALLVMAEEHLMHQQPCCPFDGTPVIFTSMPNPRRRARYRVSCVYCGRCAEMDWPPPESRR
;
A
#
# COMPACT_ATOMS: atom_id res chain seq x y z
N MET A 1 -11.29 13.62 9.47
CA MET A 1 -10.54 14.75 8.86
C MET A 1 -9.72 14.17 7.72
N SER A 2 -10.22 14.24 6.49
CA SER A 2 -9.52 13.73 5.32
C SER A 2 -8.37 14.69 5.00
N THR A 3 -7.17 14.34 5.45
CA THR A 3 -5.94 15.04 5.08
C THR A 3 -5.84 15.05 3.56
N GLY A 4 -5.73 16.24 2.96
CA GLY A 4 -5.60 16.39 1.52
C GLY A 4 -4.47 15.53 0.99
N GLN A 5 -4.81 14.48 0.24
CA GLN A 5 -3.81 13.61 -0.36
C GLN A 5 -3.07 14.41 -1.43
N SER A 6 -1.75 14.41 -1.37
CA SER A 6 -0.93 15.08 -2.37
C SER A 6 -1.07 14.36 -3.73
N VAL A 7 -0.97 15.11 -4.83
CA VAL A 7 -1.02 14.54 -6.19
C VAL A 7 -0.02 13.38 -6.38
N PRO A 8 1.23 13.44 -5.86
CA PRO A 8 2.16 12.31 -5.92
C PRO A 8 1.66 11.05 -5.19
N HIS A 9 1.01 11.20 -4.03
CA HIS A 9 0.42 10.07 -3.32
C HIS A 9 -0.73 9.45 -4.12
N GLN A 10 -1.59 10.28 -4.71
CA GLN A 10 -2.69 9.78 -5.54
C GLN A 10 -2.18 8.98 -6.74
N HIS A 11 -1.22 9.50 -7.51
CA HIS A 11 -0.61 8.76 -8.61
C HIS A 11 0.06 7.46 -8.14
N PHE A 12 0.70 7.47 -6.96
CA PHE A 12 1.25 6.25 -6.38
C PHE A 12 0.18 5.20 -6.10
N VAL A 13 -0.94 5.59 -5.48
CA VAL A 13 -2.06 4.67 -5.19
C VAL A 13 -2.68 4.13 -6.49
N MET A 14 -2.85 4.99 -7.49
CA MET A 14 -3.32 4.58 -8.82
C MET A 14 -2.36 3.55 -9.45
N ALA A 15 -1.04 3.81 -9.39
CA ALA A 15 -0.03 2.86 -9.87
C ALA A 15 -0.11 1.51 -9.12
N LEU A 16 -0.28 1.55 -7.79
CA LEU A 16 -0.42 0.37 -6.94
C LEU A 16 -1.66 -0.46 -7.29
N GLN A 17 -2.79 0.20 -7.57
CA GLN A 17 -4.07 -0.43 -7.90
C GLN A 17 -4.24 -0.73 -9.39
N ARG A 18 -3.22 -0.40 -10.22
CA ARG A 18 -3.26 -0.54 -11.69
C ARG A 18 -4.37 0.30 -12.34
N GLU A 19 -4.64 1.46 -11.77
CA GLU A 19 -5.56 2.45 -12.34
C GLU A 19 -4.87 3.31 -13.42
N PRO A 20 -5.61 3.84 -14.40
CA PRO A 20 -5.04 4.66 -15.47
C PRO A 20 -4.48 6.01 -14.98
N ILE A 21 -3.21 6.29 -15.25
CA ILE A 21 -2.56 7.57 -14.93
C ILE A 21 -2.54 8.47 -16.18
N ALA A 22 -2.87 9.75 -16.02
CA ALA A 22 -2.81 10.71 -17.12
C ALA A 22 -1.35 11.12 -17.40
N CYS A 23 -1.04 11.40 -18.67
CA CYS A 23 0.27 11.92 -19.03
C CYS A 23 0.48 13.33 -18.43
N GLY A 24 1.64 13.57 -17.80
CA GLY A 24 2.00 14.88 -17.26
C GLY A 24 2.30 15.95 -18.31
N THR A 25 2.44 15.58 -19.60
CA THR A 25 2.66 16.54 -20.69
C THR A 25 1.35 17.22 -21.09
N PRO A 26 1.24 18.56 -21.02
CA PRO A 26 0.04 19.28 -21.42
C PRO A 26 -0.40 18.95 -22.85
N GLY A 27 -1.67 18.62 -23.02
CA GLY A 27 -2.25 18.27 -24.33
C GLY A 27 -1.94 16.84 -24.81
N CYS A 28 -1.19 16.04 -24.06
CA CYS A 28 -0.95 14.64 -24.40
C CYS A 28 -2.02 13.72 -23.79
N SER A 29 -2.79 13.05 -24.65
CA SER A 29 -3.74 11.99 -24.26
C SER A 29 -3.18 10.58 -24.48
N GLY A 30 -1.85 10.45 -24.54
CA GLY A 30 -1.22 9.15 -24.78
C GLY A 30 -1.39 8.20 -23.60
N PRO A 31 -1.54 6.88 -23.85
CA PRO A 31 -1.61 5.91 -22.77
C PRO A 31 -0.31 5.91 -21.97
N VAL A 32 -0.43 5.79 -20.64
CA VAL A 32 0.70 5.71 -19.71
C VAL A 32 0.79 4.28 -19.20
N GLU A 33 1.95 3.67 -19.37
CA GLU A 33 2.27 2.36 -18.80
C GLU A 33 2.95 2.53 -17.45
N THR A 34 2.60 1.67 -16.49
CA THR A 34 3.18 1.63 -15.15
C THR A 34 4.00 0.37 -14.98
N THR A 35 5.28 0.53 -14.60
CA THR A 35 6.19 -0.59 -14.31
C THR A 35 6.60 -0.56 -12.84
N ASP A 36 6.43 -1.67 -12.13
CA ASP A 36 6.97 -1.84 -10.78
C ASP A 36 8.49 -2.04 -10.85
N ARG A 37 9.24 -1.12 -10.22
CA ARG A 37 10.71 -1.13 -10.14
C ARG A 37 11.21 -1.54 -8.76
N SER A 38 10.32 -1.93 -7.86
CA SER A 38 10.63 -2.30 -6.49
C SER A 38 11.31 -3.67 -6.43
N ARG A 39 12.21 -3.83 -5.47
CA ARG A 39 12.81 -5.11 -5.10
C ARG A 39 11.99 -5.74 -3.97
N LEU A 40 12.12 -7.05 -3.83
CA LEU A 40 11.44 -7.80 -2.76
C LEU A 40 11.83 -7.35 -1.34
N GLN A 41 12.98 -6.70 -1.20
CA GLN A 41 13.54 -6.22 0.08
C GLN A 41 13.08 -4.80 0.41
N ASP A 42 12.54 -4.08 -0.58
CA ASP A 42 12.19 -2.67 -0.42
C ASP A 42 10.96 -2.57 0.47
N ARG A 43 11.01 -1.68 1.46
CA ARG A 43 9.89 -1.42 2.36
C ARG A 43 8.79 -0.61 1.67
N VAL A 44 9.18 0.24 0.73
CA VAL A 44 8.29 1.07 -0.06
C VAL A 44 8.42 0.72 -1.52
N LYS A 45 7.31 0.78 -2.26
CA LYS A 45 7.36 0.55 -3.70
C LYS A 45 7.89 1.77 -4.45
N THR A 46 8.51 1.49 -5.57
CA THR A 46 8.81 2.47 -6.62
C THR A 46 8.17 1.99 -7.91
N PHE A 47 7.44 2.88 -8.56
CA PHE A 47 6.93 2.70 -9.91
C PHE A 47 7.61 3.68 -10.86
N GLU A 48 7.75 3.26 -12.10
CA GLU A 48 8.09 4.11 -13.23
C GLU A 48 6.87 4.16 -14.15
N VAL A 49 6.42 5.37 -14.47
CA VAL A 49 5.32 5.58 -15.42
C VAL A 49 5.87 6.19 -16.70
N THR A 50 5.43 5.68 -17.85
CA THR A 50 5.91 6.13 -19.17
C THR A 50 4.75 6.32 -20.14
N CYS A 51 4.62 7.52 -20.70
CA CYS A 51 3.67 7.78 -21.79
C CYS A 51 4.19 7.19 -23.10
N GLN A 52 3.43 6.26 -23.69
CA GLN A 52 3.80 5.59 -24.94
C GLN A 52 3.71 6.50 -26.18
N ARG A 53 3.21 7.74 -26.03
CA ARG A 53 3.03 8.70 -27.13
C ARG A 53 4.12 9.77 -27.18
N CYS A 54 4.36 10.46 -26.06
CA CYS A 54 5.32 11.57 -26.01
C CYS A 54 6.62 11.21 -25.27
N GLY A 55 6.73 10.01 -24.72
CA GLY A 55 7.91 9.57 -23.98
C GLY A 55 8.08 10.22 -22.60
N TRP A 56 7.07 10.95 -22.10
CA TRP A 56 7.07 11.47 -20.73
C TRP A 56 7.26 10.34 -19.73
N GLN A 57 8.13 10.55 -18.76
CA GLN A 57 8.41 9.60 -17.68
C GLN A 57 8.33 10.29 -16.33
N GLU A 58 7.83 9.57 -15.33
CA GLU A 58 7.85 9.99 -13.93
C GLU A 58 8.14 8.79 -13.04
N ARG A 59 8.85 9.05 -11.94
CA ARG A 59 9.11 8.05 -10.90
C ARG A 59 8.20 8.33 -9.70
N LEU A 60 7.38 7.37 -9.35
CA LEU A 60 6.47 7.42 -8.20
C LEU A 60 7.04 6.54 -7.10
N SER A 61 7.30 7.09 -5.92
CA SER A 61 7.86 6.33 -4.80
C SER A 61 7.03 6.54 -3.54
N GLY A 62 6.94 5.50 -2.72
CA GLY A 62 6.53 5.66 -1.34
C GLY A 62 7.53 6.50 -0.55
N HIS A 63 7.08 7.02 0.58
CA HIS A 63 7.89 7.82 1.50
C HIS A 63 8.06 7.06 2.81
N GLU A 64 9.23 6.43 3.01
CA GLU A 64 9.49 5.64 4.22
C GLU A 64 9.35 6.49 5.49
N GLN A 65 8.41 6.10 6.33
CA GLN A 65 8.16 6.70 7.63
C GLN A 65 7.64 5.60 8.56
N VAL A 66 8.55 4.82 9.12
CA VAL A 66 8.19 3.65 9.95
C VAL A 66 7.90 3.98 11.42
N THR A 67 8.11 5.23 11.82
CA THR A 67 7.89 5.71 13.19
C THR A 67 6.81 6.81 13.20
N PRO A 68 5.81 6.72 14.10
CA PRO A 68 5.56 5.63 15.05
C PRO A 68 5.07 4.34 14.35
N PRO A 69 5.23 3.15 14.95
CA PRO A 69 4.62 1.92 14.42
C PRO A 69 3.09 1.98 14.51
N TRP A 70 2.40 1.02 13.88
CA TRP A 70 0.98 0.80 14.16
C TRP A 70 0.80 0.30 15.60
N ASP A 71 -0.21 0.83 16.28
CA ASP A 71 -0.65 0.29 17.55
C ASP A 71 -1.56 -0.94 17.34
N GLU A 72 -1.89 -1.61 18.45
CA GLU A 72 -2.73 -2.81 18.41
C GLU A 72 -4.15 -2.50 17.90
N ALA A 73 -4.71 -1.35 18.29
CA ALA A 73 -6.03 -0.94 17.85
C ALA A 73 -6.11 -0.78 16.32
N ALA A 74 -5.12 -0.13 15.71
CA ALA A 74 -5.04 0.01 14.25
C ALA A 74 -4.90 -1.35 13.56
N LEU A 75 -4.12 -2.27 14.11
CA LEU A 75 -3.96 -3.62 13.56
C LEU A 75 -5.27 -4.41 13.61
N LEU A 76 -6.03 -4.30 14.70
CA LEU A 76 -7.33 -4.95 14.85
C LEU A 76 -8.34 -4.42 13.82
N VAL A 77 -8.44 -3.10 13.66
CA VAL A 77 -9.34 -2.49 12.66
C VAL A 77 -8.99 -2.95 11.24
N MET A 78 -7.72 -2.90 10.85
CA MET A 78 -7.30 -3.35 9.52
C MET A 78 -7.57 -4.86 9.30
N ALA A 79 -7.44 -5.67 10.35
CA ALA A 79 -7.75 -7.09 10.28
C ALA A 79 -9.25 -7.37 10.15
N GLU A 80 -10.09 -6.64 10.89
CA GLU A 80 -11.55 -6.72 10.75
C GLU A 80 -11.99 -6.34 9.34
N GLU A 81 -11.49 -5.23 8.79
CA GLU A 81 -11.74 -4.80 7.41
C GLU A 81 -11.34 -5.90 6.41
N HIS A 82 -10.13 -6.46 6.56
CA HIS A 82 -9.64 -7.55 5.71
C HIS A 82 -10.55 -8.78 5.75
N LEU A 83 -11.01 -9.18 6.94
CA LEU A 83 -11.89 -10.34 7.13
C LEU A 83 -13.29 -10.10 6.58
N MET A 84 -13.74 -8.85 6.54
CA MET A 84 -14.99 -8.43 5.91
C MET A 84 -14.85 -8.24 4.39
N HIS A 85 -13.73 -8.67 3.79
CA HIS A 85 -13.41 -8.48 2.36
C HIS A 85 -13.40 -7.01 1.92
N GLN A 86 -13.14 -6.09 2.85
CA GLN A 86 -12.89 -4.69 2.54
C GLN A 86 -11.39 -4.49 2.30
N GLN A 87 -11.03 -3.36 1.68
CA GLN A 87 -9.64 -2.98 1.48
C GLN A 87 -9.16 -2.16 2.68
N PRO A 88 -8.38 -2.75 3.61
CA PRO A 88 -7.81 -1.98 4.70
C PRO A 88 -6.77 -0.99 4.18
N CYS A 89 -6.70 0.16 4.83
CA CYS A 89 -5.79 1.25 4.50
C CYS A 89 -4.91 1.63 5.69
N CYS A 90 -3.70 2.09 5.41
CA CYS A 90 -2.77 2.54 6.44
C CYS A 90 -3.35 3.78 7.13
N PRO A 91 -3.46 3.80 8.46
CA PRO A 91 -4.04 4.93 9.19
C PRO A 91 -3.23 6.23 9.09
N PHE A 92 -1.97 6.15 8.64
CA PHE A 92 -1.07 7.32 8.55
C PHE A 92 -1.13 8.03 7.20
N ASP A 93 -1.39 7.29 6.12
CA ASP A 93 -1.28 7.82 4.74
C ASP A 93 -2.48 7.46 3.85
N GLY A 94 -3.33 6.52 4.26
CA GLY A 94 -4.49 6.07 3.49
C GLY A 94 -4.17 5.12 2.34
N THR A 95 -2.92 4.68 2.17
CA THR A 95 -2.53 3.68 1.16
C THR A 95 -3.08 2.31 1.56
N PRO A 96 -3.65 1.54 0.60
CA PRO A 96 -4.01 0.14 0.81
C PRO A 96 -2.89 -0.69 1.44
N VAL A 97 -3.17 -1.39 2.55
CA VAL A 97 -2.21 -2.32 3.16
C VAL A 97 -2.33 -3.72 2.58
N ILE A 98 -1.23 -4.45 2.60
CA ILE A 98 -1.12 -5.81 2.08
C ILE A 98 -1.07 -6.79 3.25
N PHE A 99 -1.97 -7.77 3.23
CA PHE A 99 -1.95 -8.92 4.14
C PHE A 99 -1.26 -10.11 3.45
N THR A 100 -0.09 -10.50 3.97
CA THR A 100 0.64 -11.68 3.49
C THR A 100 0.45 -12.81 4.49
N SER A 101 -0.17 -13.91 4.05
CA SER A 101 -0.32 -15.12 4.87
C SER A 101 1.04 -15.75 5.15
N MET A 102 1.29 -16.11 6.40
CA MET A 102 2.54 -16.73 6.83
C MET A 102 2.30 -18.14 7.39
N PRO A 103 3.29 -19.05 7.28
CA PRO A 103 3.20 -20.36 7.91
C PRO A 103 3.00 -20.26 9.42
N ASN A 104 2.03 -21.01 9.96
CA ASN A 104 1.79 -21.10 11.41
C ASN A 104 1.53 -22.56 11.83
N PRO A 105 2.40 -23.16 12.66
CA PRO A 105 2.25 -24.55 13.10
C PRO A 105 1.06 -24.77 14.05
N ARG A 106 0.44 -23.71 14.59
CA ARG A 106 -0.60 -23.79 15.63
C ARG A 106 -2.05 -23.74 15.09
N ARG A 107 -2.27 -24.00 13.80
CA ARG A 107 -3.59 -23.89 13.11
C ARG A 107 -4.26 -22.51 13.25
N ARG A 108 -3.50 -21.45 13.52
CA ARG A 108 -4.00 -20.05 13.54
C ARG A 108 -3.55 -19.35 12.27
N ALA A 109 -4.35 -18.41 11.78
CA ALA A 109 -3.87 -17.56 10.69
C ALA A 109 -2.79 -16.63 11.26
N ARG A 110 -1.68 -16.49 10.55
CA ARG A 110 -0.63 -15.52 10.86
C ARG A 110 -0.42 -14.66 9.64
N TYR A 111 -0.43 -13.35 9.84
CA TYR A 111 -0.29 -12.39 8.76
C TYR A 111 0.91 -11.49 9.00
N ARG A 112 1.58 -11.13 7.93
CA ARG A 112 2.39 -9.91 7.85
C ARG A 112 1.56 -8.84 7.17
N VAL A 113 1.26 -7.77 7.88
CA VAL A 113 0.58 -6.58 7.37
C VAL A 113 1.64 -5.58 6.96
N SER A 114 1.54 -4.96 5.79
CA SER A 114 2.55 -4.03 5.28
C SER A 114 1.93 -2.88 4.48
N CYS A 115 2.37 -1.65 4.75
CA CYS A 115 2.09 -0.49 3.91
C CYS A 115 3.29 -0.26 2.99
N VAL A 116 3.05 -0.38 1.68
CA VAL A 116 4.08 -0.20 0.65
C VAL A 116 4.34 1.27 0.30
N TYR A 117 3.64 2.22 0.94
CA TYR A 117 3.92 3.64 0.81
C TYR A 117 4.82 4.15 1.95
N CYS A 118 4.43 3.96 3.22
CA CYS A 118 5.24 4.41 4.35
C CYS A 118 6.22 3.37 4.91
N GLY A 119 6.16 2.12 4.44
CA GLY A 119 7.06 1.05 4.86
C GLY A 119 6.78 0.46 6.23
N ARG A 120 5.69 0.87 6.90
CA ARG A 120 5.25 0.24 8.16
C ARG A 120 4.87 -1.21 7.92
N CYS A 121 5.27 -2.07 8.83
CA CYS A 121 4.89 -3.47 8.83
C CYS A 121 4.71 -3.99 10.25
N ALA A 122 3.82 -4.96 10.42
CA ALA A 122 3.65 -5.70 11.65
C ALA A 122 3.28 -7.16 11.34
N GLU A 123 3.56 -8.04 12.28
CA GLU A 123 3.09 -9.41 12.24
C GLU A 123 2.01 -9.61 13.29
N MET A 124 0.95 -10.34 12.95
CA MET A 124 -0.15 -10.62 13.86
C MET A 124 -0.67 -12.04 13.69
N ASP A 125 -1.12 -12.61 14.81
CA ASP A 125 -1.90 -13.84 14.83
C ASP A 125 -3.39 -13.50 14.84
N TRP A 126 -4.19 -14.26 14.09
CA TRP A 126 -5.65 -14.18 14.11
C TRP A 126 -6.28 -15.54 14.46
N PRO A 127 -7.30 -15.58 15.33
CA PRO A 127 -7.82 -14.44 16.11
C PRO A 127 -6.85 -14.00 17.22
N PRO A 128 -6.91 -12.73 17.66
CA PRO A 128 -6.01 -12.19 18.69
C PRO A 128 -6.17 -12.97 20.00
N PRO A 129 -5.12 -13.08 20.84
CA PRO A 129 -5.15 -13.90 22.05
C PRO A 129 -6.29 -13.56 23.01
N GLU A 130 -6.67 -12.30 23.07
CA GLU A 130 -7.70 -11.75 23.96
C GLU A 130 -9.12 -12.19 23.62
N SER A 131 -9.37 -12.56 22.35
CA SER A 131 -10.67 -13.07 21.87
C SER A 131 -11.07 -14.45 22.43
N ARG A 132 -10.19 -15.08 23.21
CA ARG A 132 -10.44 -16.39 23.86
C ARG A 132 -11.00 -16.26 25.28
N ARG A 133 -11.22 -15.04 25.78
CA ARG A 133 -11.81 -14.80 27.09
C ARG A 133 -13.32 -14.78 27.04
#